data_AF-A0A3G2RZB1-F1
#
_entry.id   AF-A0A3G2RZB1-F1
#
_cell.length_a   1.000
_cell.length_b   1.000
_cell.length_c   1.000
_cell.angle_alpha   90.00
_cell.angle_beta   90.00
_cell.angle_gamma   90.00
#
_symmetry.space_group_name_H-M   'P 1'
#
loop_
_entity.id
_entity.type
_entity.pdbx_description
1 polymer ?
#
loop_
_entity_poly.entity_id
_entity_poly.type
_entity_poly.pdbx_seq_one_letter_code
_entity_poly.pdbx_strand_id
1 'polypeptide(L)'
;MWLRAAPLERAQLPQPGTPAWTSFLCEVLAEAFSIARQVNVSLRWGTVQGQGKTVTASIPSLDPPGSPLRHAHWHSRSSLHFFQDSSLTFDAFEQGLLRDHTRHEQDYIEALEHAECLETLVPGLADIWHLKYRTPMCTSNRDFVELVLMLPLPSAPLPFNVFHERETLHMLQETGSLPARCDKTARRSFMVVSLPIKHAESSGYVRGYYASVEGVREDVTMVRPGELGTQWMLSTQTEAGGLIPRWMQELAMPSQIKADVPAFLRWAQAQAKRT
;
A
#
# COMPACT_ATOMS: atom_id res chain seq x y z
N MET A 1 5.73 -12.30 12.01
CA MET A 1 5.36 -10.98 11.49
C MET A 1 6.00 -10.82 10.14
N TRP A 2 5.19 -10.84 9.09
CA TRP A 2 5.65 -10.75 7.70
C TRP A 2 5.87 -9.29 7.30
N LEU A 3 4.97 -8.39 7.71
CA LEU A 3 4.98 -6.99 7.30
C LEU A 3 5.98 -6.17 8.08
N ARG A 4 7.19 -6.06 7.54
CA ARG A 4 8.28 -5.23 8.06
C ARG A 4 9.28 -4.91 6.95
N ALA A 5 10.00 -3.81 7.09
CA ALA A 5 11.06 -3.41 6.15
C ALA A 5 12.34 -4.28 6.23
N ALA A 6 12.20 -5.57 6.52
CA ALA A 6 13.30 -6.54 6.53
C ALA A 6 13.04 -7.58 5.42
N PRO A 7 14.00 -7.80 4.51
CA PRO A 7 13.78 -8.62 3.33
C PRO A 7 13.57 -10.10 3.66
N LEU A 8 12.64 -10.72 2.93
CA LEU A 8 12.42 -12.16 2.91
C LEU A 8 13.27 -12.79 1.81
N GLU A 9 13.88 -13.94 2.07
CA GLU A 9 14.43 -14.78 1.01
C GLU A 9 13.28 -15.27 0.13
N ARG A 10 13.48 -15.30 -1.20
CA ARG A 10 12.47 -15.82 -2.14
C ARG A 10 11.98 -17.24 -1.76
N ALA A 11 12.87 -18.07 -1.22
CA ALA A 11 12.58 -19.44 -0.79
C ALA A 11 11.68 -19.52 0.46
N GLN A 12 11.51 -18.43 1.21
CA GLN A 12 10.59 -18.37 2.35
C GLN A 12 9.13 -18.18 1.91
N LEU A 13 8.88 -17.70 0.69
CA LEU A 13 7.52 -17.56 0.17
C LEU A 13 6.95 -18.95 -0.16
N PRO A 14 5.80 -19.34 0.42
CA PRO A 14 5.17 -20.61 0.10
C PRO A 14 4.78 -20.71 -1.38
N GLN A 15 4.67 -21.93 -1.88
CA GLN A 15 4.22 -22.15 -3.26
C GLN A 15 2.73 -21.79 -3.40
N PRO A 16 2.33 -20.97 -4.39
CA PRO A 16 0.94 -20.64 -4.65
C PRO A 16 0.03 -21.86 -4.79
N GLY A 17 -1.21 -21.76 -4.29
CA GLY A 17 -2.20 -22.84 -4.32
C GLY A 17 -2.02 -23.92 -3.26
N THR A 18 -1.00 -23.83 -2.40
CA THR A 18 -0.81 -24.74 -1.26
C THR A 18 -1.49 -24.21 0.02
N PRO A 19 -1.80 -25.06 1.00
CA PRO A 19 -2.30 -24.60 2.30
C PRO A 19 -1.36 -23.62 2.99
N ALA A 20 -0.04 -23.79 2.82
CA ALA A 20 0.95 -22.87 3.37
C ALA A 20 0.86 -21.47 2.74
N TRP A 21 0.52 -21.36 1.45
CA TRP A 21 0.25 -20.07 0.80
C TRP A 21 -1.00 -19.40 1.35
N THR A 22 -2.08 -20.17 1.56
CA THR A 22 -3.29 -19.65 2.22
C THR A 22 -2.99 -19.13 3.62
N SER A 23 -2.26 -19.90 4.44
CA SER A 23 -1.82 -19.46 5.78
C SER A 23 -0.99 -18.18 5.72
N PHE A 24 -0.03 -18.10 4.80
CA PHE A 24 0.78 -16.90 4.57
C PHE A 24 -0.09 -15.68 4.23
N LEU A 25 -1.01 -15.80 3.27
CA LEU A 25 -1.92 -14.71 2.91
C LEU A 25 -2.81 -14.30 4.08
N CYS A 26 -3.31 -15.25 4.88
CA CYS A 26 -4.10 -14.94 6.08
C CYS A 26 -3.29 -14.14 7.10
N GLU A 27 -2.04 -14.52 7.37
CA GLU A 27 -1.17 -13.83 8.32
C GLU A 27 -0.84 -12.41 7.82
N VAL A 28 -0.48 -12.27 6.54
CA VAL A 28 -0.22 -10.95 5.92
C VAL A 28 -1.46 -10.06 5.94
N LEU A 29 -2.64 -10.60 5.59
CA LEU A 29 -3.89 -9.84 5.63
C LEU A 29 -4.25 -9.41 7.05
N ALA A 30 -4.13 -10.28 8.04
CA ALA A 30 -4.40 -9.93 9.44
C ALA A 30 -3.51 -8.77 9.92
N GLU A 31 -2.21 -8.83 9.59
CA GLU A 31 -1.27 -7.74 9.86
C GLU A 31 -1.65 -6.45 9.10
N ALA A 32 -2.00 -6.54 7.81
CA ALA A 32 -2.42 -5.41 7.00
C ALA A 32 -3.70 -4.75 7.51
N PHE A 33 -4.70 -5.53 7.92
CA PHE A 33 -5.91 -5.06 8.58
C PHE A 33 -5.61 -4.33 9.89
N SER A 34 -4.69 -4.87 10.70
CA SER A 34 -4.24 -4.22 11.93
C SER A 34 -3.62 -2.84 11.65
N ILE A 35 -2.69 -2.76 10.68
CA ILE A 35 -2.04 -1.52 10.26
C ILE A 35 -3.07 -0.51 9.72
N ALA A 36 -3.95 -0.94 8.81
CA ALA A 36 -4.99 -0.08 8.23
C ALA A 36 -5.92 0.51 9.30
N ARG A 37 -6.24 -0.23 10.37
CA ARG A 37 -7.04 0.27 11.50
C ARG A 37 -6.30 1.30 12.34
N GLN A 38 -5.02 1.08 12.63
CA GLN A 38 -4.22 2.04 13.40
C GLN A 38 -4.09 3.39 12.67
N VAL A 39 -4.17 3.35 11.34
CA VAL A 39 -4.02 4.48 10.44
C VAL A 39 -5.36 5.09 10.01
N ASN A 40 -6.48 4.59 10.54
CA ASN A 40 -7.79 5.18 10.31
C ASN A 40 -7.91 6.53 11.07
N VAL A 41 -7.27 7.56 10.52
CA VAL A 41 -7.25 8.94 11.00
C VAL A 41 -8.57 9.68 10.73
N SER A 42 -9.68 8.93 10.55
CA SER A 42 -10.98 9.52 10.25
C SER A 42 -11.50 10.46 11.34
N LEU A 43 -11.00 10.27 12.57
CA LEU A 43 -11.24 11.17 13.70
C LEU A 43 -10.55 12.55 13.57
N ARG A 44 -9.65 12.74 12.60
CA ARG A 44 -8.89 13.99 12.39
C ARG A 44 -9.39 14.82 11.21
N TRP A 45 -10.44 14.38 10.50
CA TRP A 45 -10.97 15.09 9.33
C TRP A 45 -11.58 16.47 9.66
N GLY A 46 -11.89 16.77 10.93
CA GLY A 46 -12.49 18.04 11.36
C GLY A 46 -11.65 19.30 11.08
N THR A 47 -10.37 19.15 10.72
CA THR A 47 -9.46 20.25 10.36
C THR A 47 -9.05 20.26 8.87
N VAL A 48 -9.59 19.33 8.07
CA VAL A 48 -9.16 19.08 6.70
C VAL A 48 -10.18 19.64 5.70
N GLN A 49 -10.03 20.91 5.31
CA GLN A 49 -10.85 21.52 4.26
C GLN A 49 -10.14 21.49 2.89
N GLY A 50 -10.70 20.82 1.89
CA GLY A 50 -10.24 20.87 0.49
C GLY A 50 -9.75 19.54 -0.10
N GLN A 51 -9.79 19.43 -1.44
CA GLN A 51 -9.45 18.24 -2.21
C GLN A 51 -8.01 17.77 -2.02
N GLY A 52 -7.80 16.45 -2.02
CA GLY A 52 -6.46 15.86 -2.01
C GLY A 52 -5.67 16.12 -0.72
N LYS A 53 -6.31 16.67 0.33
CA LYS A 53 -5.63 16.90 1.59
C LYS A 53 -5.37 15.57 2.31
N THR A 54 -4.11 15.42 2.69
CA THR A 54 -3.56 14.23 3.33
C THR A 54 -3.34 14.49 4.82
N VAL A 55 -3.83 13.60 5.67
CA VAL A 55 -3.43 13.56 7.09
C VAL A 55 -2.29 12.58 7.22
N THR A 56 -1.23 12.94 7.95
CA THR A 56 -0.12 12.03 8.26
C THR A 56 -0.01 11.68 9.73
N ALA A 57 0.47 10.48 10.00
CA ALA A 57 0.80 9.99 11.34
C ALA A 57 2.06 9.15 11.27
N SER A 58 2.79 9.03 12.38
CA SER A 58 3.92 8.12 12.50
C SER A 58 3.74 7.26 13.75
N ILE A 59 3.93 5.96 13.63
CA ILE A 59 3.87 5.00 14.74
C ILE A 59 5.30 4.55 15.02
N PRO A 60 5.81 4.77 16.25
CA PRO A 60 7.16 4.37 16.61
C PRO A 60 7.43 2.88 16.36
N SER A 61 8.65 2.57 15.95
CA SER A 61 9.10 1.19 15.81
C SER A 61 9.21 0.54 17.18
N LEU A 62 8.65 -0.66 17.31
CA LEU A 62 8.80 -1.50 18.51
C LEU A 62 9.93 -2.53 18.36
N ASP A 63 10.74 -2.45 17.29
CA ASP A 63 11.86 -3.35 17.08
C ASP A 63 12.90 -3.28 18.22
N PRO A 64 13.47 -4.44 18.61
CA PRO A 64 14.38 -4.52 19.75
C PRO A 64 15.70 -3.77 19.49
N PRO A 65 16.44 -3.39 20.55
CA PRO A 65 17.83 -2.95 20.45
C PRO A 65 18.68 -3.88 19.57
N GLY A 66 19.43 -3.31 18.62
CA GLY A 66 20.27 -4.07 17.68
C GLY A 66 19.58 -4.47 16.37
N SER A 67 18.25 -4.36 16.27
CA SER A 67 17.55 -4.51 14.98
C SER A 67 17.90 -3.35 14.05
N PRO A 68 18.15 -3.60 12.74
CA PRO A 68 18.28 -2.53 11.77
C PRO A 68 17.00 -1.68 11.70
N LEU A 69 15.83 -2.22 12.04
CA LEU A 69 14.56 -1.48 12.04
C LEU A 69 14.29 -0.71 13.33
N ARG A 70 15.24 -0.70 14.26
CA ARG A 70 15.11 0.13 15.46
C ARG A 70 15.02 1.60 15.06
N HIS A 71 13.93 2.25 15.46
CA HIS A 71 13.57 3.62 15.05
C HIS A 71 13.19 3.79 13.56
N ALA A 72 13.00 2.72 12.77
CA ALA A 72 12.30 2.81 11.49
C ALA A 72 10.79 2.88 11.75
N HIS A 73 10.24 4.08 11.87
CA HIS A 73 8.83 4.25 12.23
C HIS A 73 7.92 3.87 11.05
N TRP A 74 6.70 3.47 11.37
CA TRP A 74 5.65 3.37 10.37
C TRP A 74 5.12 4.76 10.08
N HIS A 75 5.33 5.27 8.87
CA HIS A 75 4.77 6.52 8.40
C HIS A 75 3.49 6.26 7.64
N SER A 76 2.49 7.06 7.91
CA SER A 76 1.13 6.79 7.50
C SER A 76 0.49 8.04 6.93
N ARG A 77 -0.35 7.85 5.92
CA ARG A 77 -1.11 8.90 5.24
C ARG A 77 -2.54 8.43 5.01
N SER A 78 -3.50 9.32 5.11
CA SER A 78 -4.85 9.11 4.59
C SER A 78 -5.30 10.30 3.77
N SER A 79 -6.03 10.03 2.69
CA SER A 79 -6.68 11.02 1.84
C SER A 79 -8.12 10.59 1.56
N LEU A 80 -9.01 11.56 1.41
CA LEU A 80 -10.43 11.33 1.13
C LEU A 80 -10.81 12.10 -0.14
N HIS A 81 -11.45 11.39 -1.06
CA HIS A 81 -11.78 11.91 -2.38
C HIS A 81 -13.26 11.71 -2.67
N PHE A 82 -13.93 12.80 -3.02
CA PHE A 82 -15.32 12.76 -3.45
C PHE A 82 -15.40 12.89 -4.97
N PHE A 83 -16.45 12.35 -5.58
CA PHE A 83 -16.62 12.40 -7.04
C PHE A 83 -16.80 13.83 -7.54
N GLN A 84 -17.63 14.63 -6.86
CA GLN A 84 -17.96 16.02 -7.17
C GLN A 84 -16.70 16.91 -7.26
N ASP A 85 -15.72 16.53 -6.46
CA ASP A 85 -14.43 17.17 -6.34
C ASP A 85 -13.46 16.61 -7.40
N SER A 86 -13.18 15.31 -7.35
CA SER A 86 -12.08 14.68 -8.09
C SER A 86 -12.46 14.27 -9.51
N SER A 87 -13.74 14.19 -9.83
CA SER A 87 -14.30 13.52 -11.02
C SER A 87 -13.85 12.06 -11.15
N LEU A 88 -13.47 11.41 -10.04
CA LEU A 88 -13.05 10.01 -9.99
C LEU A 88 -14.00 9.20 -9.11
N THR A 89 -14.40 8.03 -9.60
CA THR A 89 -15.15 7.04 -8.83
C THR A 89 -14.19 6.06 -8.14
N PHE A 90 -14.70 5.25 -7.22
CA PHE A 90 -13.93 4.14 -6.65
C PHE A 90 -13.33 3.22 -7.74
N ASP A 91 -14.03 3.01 -8.86
CA ASP A 91 -13.53 2.19 -9.97
C ASP A 91 -12.24 2.76 -10.57
N ALA A 92 -12.07 4.09 -10.61
CA ALA A 92 -10.82 4.71 -11.05
C ALA A 92 -9.66 4.43 -10.07
N PHE A 93 -9.94 4.38 -8.76
CA PHE A 93 -8.96 3.98 -7.76
C PHE A 93 -8.64 2.49 -7.85
N GLU A 94 -9.64 1.63 -8.03
CA GLU A 94 -9.42 0.18 -8.21
C GLU A 94 -8.61 -0.09 -9.49
N GLN A 95 -8.97 0.53 -10.61
CA GLN A 95 -8.24 0.36 -11.87
C GLN A 95 -6.80 0.86 -11.77
N GLY A 96 -6.57 1.98 -11.09
CA GLY A 96 -5.25 2.58 -11.02
C GLY A 96 -4.34 2.00 -9.94
N LEU A 97 -4.90 1.66 -8.78
CA LEU A 97 -4.13 1.25 -7.60
C LEU A 97 -4.20 -0.26 -7.33
N LEU A 98 -5.21 -1.00 -7.79
CA LEU A 98 -5.28 -2.45 -7.56
C LEU A 98 -4.84 -3.24 -8.80
N ARG A 99 -5.34 -2.87 -9.98
CA ARG A 99 -5.06 -3.57 -11.24
C ARG A 99 -3.74 -3.08 -11.81
N ASP A 100 -2.83 -4.00 -12.15
CA ASP A 100 -1.52 -3.68 -12.72
C ASP A 100 -0.77 -2.59 -11.92
N HIS A 101 -0.92 -2.62 -10.59
CA HIS A 101 -0.53 -1.56 -9.64
C HIS A 101 0.82 -0.93 -9.98
N THR A 102 1.89 -1.74 -9.98
CA THR A 102 3.26 -1.27 -10.17
C THR A 102 3.53 -0.73 -11.58
N ARG A 103 2.81 -1.22 -12.60
CA ARG A 103 2.92 -0.66 -13.96
C ARG A 103 2.36 0.75 -14.00
N HIS A 104 1.22 0.99 -13.37
CA HIS A 104 0.63 2.32 -13.28
C HIS A 104 1.48 3.26 -12.42
N GLU A 105 2.07 2.76 -11.33
CA GLU A 105 3.01 3.56 -10.52
C GLU A 105 4.15 4.15 -11.35
N GLN A 106 4.74 3.37 -12.26
CA GLN A 106 5.80 3.88 -13.14
C GLN A 106 5.31 5.05 -14.02
N ASP A 107 4.02 5.10 -14.37
CA ASP A 107 3.48 6.18 -15.21
C ASP A 107 3.26 7.50 -14.43
N TYR A 108 3.01 7.44 -13.13
CA TYR A 108 2.69 8.65 -12.34
C TYR A 108 3.72 9.01 -11.26
N ILE A 109 4.60 8.10 -10.85
CA ILE A 109 5.68 8.39 -9.90
C ILE A 109 6.93 8.81 -10.69
N GLU A 110 7.17 10.12 -10.80
CA GLU A 110 8.28 10.68 -11.57
C GLU A 110 9.67 10.15 -11.13
N ALA A 111 9.83 9.80 -9.85
CA ALA A 111 11.08 9.27 -9.32
C ALA A 111 11.33 7.80 -9.71
N LEU A 112 10.30 7.04 -10.12
CA LEU A 112 10.40 5.63 -10.51
C LEU A 112 10.84 5.56 -11.98
N GLU A 113 12.14 5.37 -12.21
CA GLU A 113 12.71 5.33 -13.57
C GLU A 113 12.36 4.05 -14.32
N HIS A 114 12.28 2.94 -13.58
CA HIS A 114 12.07 1.62 -14.17
C HIS A 114 11.46 0.64 -13.17
N ALA A 115 10.43 -0.08 -13.61
CA ALA A 115 9.81 -1.20 -12.94
C ALA A 115 9.83 -2.43 -13.86
N GLU A 116 10.42 -3.50 -13.36
CA GLU A 116 10.52 -4.78 -14.06
C GLU A 116 9.82 -5.87 -13.23
N CYS A 117 8.88 -6.60 -13.84
CA CYS A 117 8.27 -7.76 -13.20
C CYS A 117 9.24 -8.94 -13.34
N LEU A 118 9.82 -9.37 -12.23
CA LEU A 118 10.78 -10.47 -12.19
C LEU A 118 10.08 -11.83 -12.19
N GLU A 119 8.94 -11.93 -11.50
CA GLU A 119 8.18 -13.17 -11.37
C GLU A 119 6.71 -12.90 -11.06
N THR A 120 5.80 -13.54 -11.80
CA THR A 120 4.37 -13.59 -11.45
C THR A 120 4.09 -14.88 -10.68
N LEU A 121 3.75 -14.77 -9.40
CA LEU A 121 3.40 -15.91 -8.55
C LEU A 121 1.94 -16.33 -8.77
N VAL A 122 1.04 -15.35 -8.78
CA VAL A 122 -0.39 -15.53 -9.02
C VAL A 122 -0.87 -14.37 -9.90
N PRO A 123 -1.28 -14.62 -11.16
CA PRO A 123 -1.72 -13.57 -12.06
C PRO A 123 -2.81 -12.67 -11.44
N GLY A 124 -2.54 -11.36 -11.40
CA GLY A 124 -3.47 -10.36 -10.87
C GLY A 124 -3.62 -10.33 -9.34
N LEU A 125 -2.80 -11.09 -8.61
CA LEU A 125 -2.82 -11.13 -7.15
C LEU A 125 -1.43 -10.99 -6.52
N ALA A 126 -0.39 -11.63 -7.08
CA ALA A 126 0.95 -11.64 -6.49
C ALA A 126 2.05 -11.63 -7.55
N ASP A 127 2.85 -10.57 -7.55
CA ASP A 127 3.99 -10.39 -8.44
C ASP A 127 5.23 -9.93 -7.65
N ILE A 128 6.42 -10.30 -8.12
CA ILE A 128 7.69 -9.80 -7.62
C ILE A 128 8.23 -8.77 -8.61
N TRP A 129 8.49 -7.57 -8.13
CA TRP A 129 8.93 -6.44 -8.93
C TRP A 129 10.30 -5.93 -8.51
N HIS A 130 11.09 -5.48 -9.49
CA HIS A 130 12.31 -4.71 -9.30
C HIS A 130 12.08 -3.26 -9.69
N LEU A 131 12.20 -2.37 -8.73
CA LEU A 131 11.95 -0.94 -8.88
C LEU A 131 13.26 -0.17 -8.75
N LYS A 132 13.52 0.72 -9.70
CA LYS A 132 14.70 1.60 -9.71
C LYS A 132 14.26 3.04 -9.61
N TYR A 133 14.69 3.70 -8.53
CA TYR A 133 14.34 5.07 -8.21
C TYR A 133 15.52 6.00 -8.38
N ARG A 134 15.27 7.14 -9.01
CA ARG A 134 16.16 8.28 -9.00
C ARG A 134 15.99 9.05 -7.71
N THR A 135 17.09 9.32 -7.03
CA THR A 135 17.07 10.20 -5.87
C THR A 135 17.60 11.61 -6.17
N PRO A 136 17.23 12.63 -5.39
CA PRO A 136 17.73 13.99 -5.55
C PRO A 136 19.27 14.05 -5.52
N MET A 137 19.84 15.10 -6.14
CA MET A 137 21.29 15.30 -6.26
C MET A 137 22.01 15.13 -4.92
N CYS A 138 23.19 14.48 -4.98
CA CYS A 138 24.09 14.15 -3.87
C CYS A 138 23.74 12.90 -3.04
N THR A 139 22.82 12.04 -3.49
CA THR A 139 22.61 10.72 -2.89
C THR A 139 22.56 9.62 -3.96
N SER A 140 23.08 8.43 -3.65
CA SER A 140 23.09 7.29 -4.59
C SER A 140 21.67 6.83 -4.93
N ASN A 141 21.37 6.48 -6.18
CA ASN A 141 20.05 5.97 -6.55
C ASN A 141 19.65 4.73 -5.73
N ARG A 142 18.35 4.46 -5.59
CA ARG A 142 17.85 3.32 -4.82
C ARG A 142 17.16 2.32 -5.70
N ASP A 143 17.35 1.05 -5.39
CA ASP A 143 16.51 -0.01 -5.93
C ASP A 143 15.80 -0.76 -4.81
N PHE A 144 14.64 -1.31 -5.14
CA PHE A 144 13.81 -2.12 -4.25
C PHE A 144 13.38 -3.36 -5.01
N VAL A 145 13.39 -4.51 -4.34
CA VAL A 145 12.78 -5.73 -4.87
C VAL A 145 11.71 -6.16 -3.88
N GLU A 146 10.50 -6.35 -4.36
CA GLU A 146 9.35 -6.57 -3.50
C GLU A 146 8.32 -7.51 -4.11
N LEU A 147 7.68 -8.27 -3.22
CA LEU A 147 6.43 -8.95 -3.50
C LEU A 147 5.30 -7.94 -3.32
N VAL A 148 4.54 -7.72 -4.39
CA VAL A 148 3.35 -6.87 -4.42
C VAL A 148 2.12 -7.78 -4.43
N LEU A 149 1.31 -7.69 -3.38
CA LEU A 149 0.05 -8.40 -3.24
C LEU A 149 -1.12 -7.46 -3.55
N MET A 150 -1.86 -7.73 -4.62
CA MET A 150 -3.05 -7.00 -5.06
C MET A 150 -4.29 -7.74 -4.55
N LEU A 151 -4.83 -7.29 -3.42
CA LEU A 151 -5.79 -8.03 -2.61
C LEU A 151 -7.19 -7.40 -2.72
N PRO A 152 -8.05 -7.86 -3.65
CA PRO A 152 -9.46 -7.50 -3.60
C PRO A 152 -10.07 -8.03 -2.30
N LEU A 153 -10.95 -7.26 -1.67
CA LEU A 153 -11.59 -7.64 -0.42
C LEU A 153 -13.10 -7.77 -0.62
N PRO A 154 -13.77 -8.64 0.18
CA PRO A 154 -15.22 -8.70 0.18
C PRO A 154 -15.81 -7.33 0.51
N SER A 155 -16.99 -7.04 -0.05
CA SER A 155 -17.70 -5.82 0.33
C SER A 155 -18.23 -5.95 1.75
N ALA A 156 -18.10 -4.91 2.55
CA ALA A 156 -18.55 -4.89 3.94
C ALA A 156 -19.28 -3.59 4.27
N PRO A 157 -20.24 -3.57 5.21
CA PRO A 157 -20.87 -2.34 5.66
C PRO A 157 -19.85 -1.33 6.22
N LEU A 158 -18.83 -1.82 6.90
CA LEU A 158 -17.76 -1.02 7.51
C LEU A 158 -16.39 -1.62 7.14
N PRO A 159 -15.83 -1.26 5.97
CA PRO A 159 -14.56 -1.81 5.54
C PRO A 159 -13.42 -1.51 6.53
N PHE A 160 -12.52 -2.47 6.65
CA PHE A 160 -11.37 -2.53 7.56
C PHE A 160 -11.68 -2.64 9.07
N ASN A 161 -12.93 -2.83 9.47
CA ASN A 161 -13.22 -3.17 10.87
C ASN A 161 -12.87 -4.64 11.19
N VAL A 162 -12.96 -5.02 12.47
CA VAL A 162 -12.63 -6.38 12.95
C VAL A 162 -13.55 -7.45 12.36
N PHE A 163 -14.81 -7.13 12.06
CA PHE A 163 -15.75 -8.07 11.47
C PHE A 163 -15.40 -8.37 10.00
N HIS A 164 -15.05 -7.34 9.23
CA HIS A 164 -14.60 -7.46 7.85
C HIS A 164 -13.31 -8.26 7.75
N GLU A 165 -12.36 -8.03 8.66
CA GLU A 165 -11.15 -8.86 8.77
C GLU A 165 -11.52 -10.33 9.00
N ARG A 166 -12.30 -10.63 10.04
CA ARG A 166 -12.67 -12.00 10.40
C ARG A 166 -13.37 -12.72 9.24
N GLU A 167 -14.31 -12.06 8.57
CA GLU A 167 -15.02 -12.60 7.43
C GLU A 167 -14.09 -12.86 6.24
N THR A 168 -13.19 -11.92 5.94
CA THR A 168 -12.18 -12.07 4.87
C THR A 168 -11.26 -13.25 5.15
N LEU A 169 -10.72 -13.34 6.36
CA LEU A 169 -9.80 -14.43 6.75
C LEU A 169 -10.50 -15.79 6.71
N HIS A 170 -11.72 -15.87 7.25
CA HIS A 170 -12.51 -17.10 7.20
C HIS A 170 -12.79 -17.55 5.76
N MET A 171 -13.18 -16.63 4.87
CA MET A 171 -13.41 -16.95 3.45
C MET A 171 -12.13 -17.43 2.74
N LEU A 172 -11.00 -16.77 3.00
CA LEU A 172 -9.72 -17.16 2.42
C LEU A 172 -9.29 -18.55 2.92
N GLN A 173 -9.48 -18.85 4.21
CA GLN A 173 -9.18 -20.15 4.78
C GLN A 173 -10.02 -21.27 4.18
N GLU A 174 -11.33 -21.05 4.00
CA GLU A 174 -12.26 -22.06 3.49
C GLU A 174 -12.12 -22.29 1.98
N THR A 175 -11.89 -21.23 1.20
CA THR A 175 -11.93 -21.30 -0.27
C THR A 175 -10.55 -21.27 -0.93
N GLY A 176 -9.51 -20.86 -0.21
CA GLY A 176 -8.17 -20.61 -0.76
C GLY A 176 -8.11 -19.42 -1.72
N SER A 177 -9.16 -18.60 -1.79
CA SER A 177 -9.28 -17.50 -2.74
C SER A 177 -9.92 -16.26 -2.10
N LEU A 178 -9.58 -15.08 -2.61
CA LEU A 178 -10.25 -13.84 -2.23
C LEU A 178 -11.45 -13.59 -3.16
N PRO A 179 -12.62 -13.22 -2.61
CA PRO A 179 -13.84 -13.13 -3.40
C PRO A 179 -13.90 -11.86 -4.27
N ALA A 180 -14.64 -11.96 -5.38
CA ALA A 180 -15.19 -10.80 -6.06
C ALA A 180 -16.46 -10.31 -5.34
N ARG A 181 -16.74 -9.01 -5.42
CA ARG A 181 -17.87 -8.27 -4.80
C ARG A 181 -19.08 -9.13 -4.38
N CYS A 182 -19.34 -9.21 -3.08
CA CYS A 182 -20.40 -10.06 -2.53
C CYS A 182 -21.79 -9.39 -2.45
N ASP A 183 -21.87 -8.06 -2.34
CA ASP A 183 -23.13 -7.34 -2.10
C ASP A 183 -23.12 -5.94 -2.76
N LYS A 184 -24.26 -5.54 -3.33
CA LYS A 184 -24.46 -4.21 -3.94
C LYS A 184 -24.71 -3.12 -2.91
N THR A 185 -25.19 -3.47 -1.71
CA THR A 185 -25.50 -2.53 -0.63
C THR A 185 -24.31 -2.30 0.32
N ALA A 186 -23.33 -3.19 0.28
CA ALA A 186 -22.10 -3.08 1.03
C ALA A 186 -21.06 -2.19 0.33
N ARG A 187 -20.14 -1.62 1.12
CA ARG A 187 -19.09 -0.74 0.64
C ARG A 187 -17.90 -1.57 0.15
N ARG A 188 -17.30 -1.11 -0.94
CA ARG A 188 -16.15 -1.77 -1.55
C ARG A 188 -14.85 -1.40 -0.87
N SER A 189 -13.89 -2.31 -0.91
CA SER A 189 -12.53 -2.06 -0.48
C SER A 189 -11.55 -3.02 -1.13
N PHE A 190 -10.28 -2.62 -1.16
CA PHE A 190 -9.17 -3.48 -1.51
C PHE A 190 -7.92 -3.07 -0.72
N MET A 191 -6.92 -3.93 -0.74
CA MET A 191 -5.58 -3.61 -0.25
C MET A 191 -4.52 -3.89 -1.30
N VAL A 192 -3.44 -3.12 -1.26
CA VAL A 192 -2.16 -3.51 -1.86
C VAL A 192 -1.12 -3.58 -0.76
N VAL A 193 -0.36 -4.67 -0.74
CA VAL A 193 0.63 -4.93 0.30
C VAL A 193 1.97 -5.23 -0.35
N SER A 194 2.99 -4.44 -0.04
CA SER A 194 4.36 -4.69 -0.50
C SER A 194 5.23 -5.25 0.60
N LEU A 195 5.93 -6.34 0.30
CA LEU A 195 6.86 -7.04 1.18
C LEU A 195 8.25 -7.09 0.53
N PRO A 196 9.32 -6.69 1.23
CA PRO A 196 10.64 -6.66 0.63
C PRO A 196 11.17 -8.08 0.39
N ILE A 197 11.72 -8.33 -0.79
CA ILE A 197 12.34 -9.60 -1.18
C ILE A 197 13.84 -9.38 -1.34
N LYS A 198 14.63 -10.29 -0.76
CA LYS A 198 16.08 -10.28 -0.93
C LYS A 198 16.42 -10.65 -2.36
N HIS A 199 17.28 -9.87 -2.96
CA HIS A 199 17.71 -10.01 -4.34
C HIS A 199 19.16 -9.54 -4.48
N ALA A 200 19.88 -10.02 -5.51
CA ALA A 200 21.24 -9.59 -5.81
C ALA A 200 21.34 -8.06 -5.96
N GLU A 201 22.51 -7.51 -5.64
CA GLU A 201 22.79 -6.08 -5.74
C GLU A 201 22.72 -5.60 -7.20
N SER A 202 22.23 -4.37 -7.39
CA SER A 202 22.18 -3.72 -8.70
C SER A 202 23.32 -2.72 -8.83
N SER A 203 24.11 -2.81 -9.90
CA SER A 203 25.21 -1.87 -10.13
C SER A 203 24.71 -0.42 -10.20
N GLY A 204 25.31 0.48 -9.42
CA GLY A 204 24.96 1.90 -9.37
C GLY A 204 23.77 2.25 -8.47
N TYR A 205 23.17 1.27 -7.78
CA TYR A 205 22.05 1.48 -6.87
C TYR A 205 22.39 0.98 -5.46
N VAL A 206 21.85 1.65 -4.45
CA VAL A 206 21.85 1.18 -3.05
C VAL A 206 20.51 0.51 -2.78
N ARG A 207 20.54 -0.75 -2.35
CA ARG A 207 19.34 -1.49 -1.98
C ARG A 207 18.68 -0.89 -0.75
N GLY A 208 17.44 -0.43 -0.92
CA GLY A 208 16.54 -0.13 0.17
C GLY A 208 15.55 -1.27 0.40
N TYR A 209 14.92 -1.28 1.57
CA TYR A 209 13.82 -2.17 1.88
C TYR A 209 12.66 -1.35 2.43
N TYR A 210 11.45 -1.61 1.95
CA TYR A 210 10.25 -1.11 2.60
C TYR A 210 9.19 -2.19 2.67
N ALA A 211 8.28 -2.04 3.62
CA ALA A 211 7.02 -2.74 3.64
C ALA A 211 5.91 -1.70 3.65
N SER A 212 4.87 -1.92 2.83
CA SER A 212 3.74 -1.01 2.72
C SER A 212 2.41 -1.74 2.82
N VAL A 213 1.41 -1.01 3.33
CA VAL A 213 0.01 -1.40 3.30
C VAL A 213 -0.78 -0.21 2.79
N GLU A 214 -1.36 -0.39 1.61
CA GLU A 214 -2.33 0.52 1.03
C GLU A 214 -3.73 -0.04 1.19
N GLY A 215 -4.63 0.74 1.78
CA GLY A 215 -6.03 0.38 1.93
C GLY A 215 -6.91 1.41 1.24
N VAL A 216 -7.75 0.98 0.31
CA VAL A 216 -8.75 1.82 -0.35
C VAL A 216 -10.13 1.32 0.00
N ARG A 217 -11.04 2.22 0.38
CA ARG A 217 -12.43 1.87 0.67
C ARG A 217 -13.39 2.97 0.25
N GLU A 218 -14.62 2.59 -0.04
CA GLU A 218 -15.74 3.52 0.01
C GLU A 218 -16.06 3.86 1.47
N ASP A 219 -16.28 5.15 1.75
CA ASP A 219 -16.55 5.64 3.10
C ASP A 219 -17.59 6.77 3.09
N VAL A 220 -18.39 6.85 4.16
CA VAL A 220 -19.33 7.96 4.39
C VAL A 220 -18.84 8.70 5.61
N THR A 221 -18.45 9.96 5.42
CA THR A 221 -17.80 10.74 6.48
C THR A 221 -18.73 11.77 7.09
N MET A 222 -18.42 12.17 8.33
CA MET A 222 -19.15 13.24 9.02
C MET A 222 -18.91 14.62 8.38
N VAL A 223 -17.87 14.78 7.54
CA VAL A 223 -17.52 16.05 6.89
C VAL A 223 -18.46 16.37 5.74
N ARG A 224 -18.90 15.36 5.00
CA ARG A 224 -19.92 15.48 3.94
C ARG A 224 -20.98 14.39 4.12
N PRO A 225 -21.91 14.56 5.07
CA PRO A 225 -22.93 13.55 5.37
C PRO A 225 -23.77 13.19 4.14
N GLY A 226 -23.92 11.89 3.87
CA GLY A 226 -24.70 11.38 2.75
C GLY A 226 -23.96 11.31 1.41
N GLU A 227 -22.75 11.88 1.32
CA GLU A 227 -21.89 11.76 0.13
C GLU A 227 -20.94 10.56 0.31
N LEU A 228 -20.91 9.66 -0.69
CA LEU A 228 -20.00 8.53 -0.69
C LEU A 228 -18.63 8.98 -1.22
N GLY A 229 -17.60 8.89 -0.38
CA GLY A 229 -16.22 9.19 -0.75
C GLY A 229 -15.40 7.91 -0.93
N THR A 230 -14.25 8.06 -1.60
CA THR A 230 -13.19 7.05 -1.65
C THR A 230 -12.06 7.47 -0.73
N GLN A 231 -11.84 6.71 0.35
CA GLN A 231 -10.72 6.91 1.26
C GLN A 231 -9.55 6.03 0.81
N TRP A 232 -8.37 6.64 0.66
CA TRP A 232 -7.12 5.95 0.37
C TRP A 232 -6.12 6.20 1.50
N MET A 233 -5.69 5.12 2.13
CA MET A 233 -4.72 5.07 3.22
C MET A 233 -3.45 4.36 2.76
N LEU A 234 -2.30 4.86 3.18
CA LEU A 234 -0.99 4.25 2.97
C LEU A 234 -0.27 4.23 4.31
N SER A 235 0.36 3.11 4.64
CA SER A 235 1.26 2.97 5.77
C SER A 235 2.52 2.30 5.27
N THR A 236 3.69 2.87 5.55
CA THR A 236 4.97 2.35 5.08
C THR A 236 6.02 2.41 6.17
N GLN A 237 6.84 1.37 6.26
CA GLN A 237 8.06 1.34 7.04
C GLN A 237 9.22 1.19 6.06
N THR A 238 10.29 1.93 6.27
CA THR A 238 11.43 1.94 5.33
C THR A 238 12.75 1.79 6.07
N GLU A 239 13.66 1.05 5.46
CA GLU A 239 15.09 1.00 5.75
C GLU A 239 15.83 1.31 4.45
N ALA A 240 16.20 2.58 4.24
CA ALA A 240 16.73 3.03 2.95
C ALA A 240 18.13 2.47 2.62
N GLY A 241 18.79 1.83 3.59
CA GLY A 241 20.14 1.29 3.45
C GLY A 241 21.22 2.37 3.29
N GLY A 242 22.45 1.91 3.08
CA GLY A 242 23.62 2.79 2.90
C GLY A 242 23.97 3.64 4.12
N LEU A 243 24.52 4.83 3.86
CA LEU A 243 25.04 5.75 4.89
C LEU A 243 24.09 6.92 5.21
N ILE A 244 22.84 6.91 4.73
CA ILE A 244 21.90 7.99 5.06
C ILE A 244 21.55 7.90 6.54
N PRO A 245 21.81 8.95 7.35
CA PRO A 245 21.41 8.96 8.75
C PRO A 245 19.90 8.75 8.89
N ARG A 246 19.48 7.84 9.78
CA ARG A 246 18.07 7.47 9.96
C ARG A 246 17.13 8.66 10.17
N TRP A 247 17.55 9.63 10.99
CA TRP A 247 16.75 10.84 11.25
C TRP A 247 16.40 11.60 9.95
N MET A 248 17.28 11.58 8.93
CA MET A 248 17.03 12.23 7.65
C MET A 248 16.02 11.45 6.81
N GLN A 249 16.07 10.10 6.86
CA GLN A 249 15.07 9.24 6.22
C GLN A 249 13.69 9.53 6.82
N GLU A 250 13.59 9.48 8.15
CA GLU A 250 12.36 9.71 8.91
C GLU A 250 11.76 11.11 8.66
N LEU A 251 12.58 12.15 8.48
CA LEU A 251 12.11 13.50 8.14
C LEU A 251 11.56 13.60 6.71
N ALA A 252 12.08 12.80 5.77
CA ALA A 252 11.66 12.84 4.36
C ALA A 252 10.35 12.09 4.11
N MET A 253 10.11 10.99 4.81
CA MET A 253 8.97 10.08 4.57
C MET A 253 7.61 10.79 4.49
N PRO A 254 7.22 11.69 5.41
CA PRO A 254 5.91 12.35 5.35
C PRO A 254 5.69 13.20 4.10
N SER A 255 6.75 13.74 3.49
CA SER A 255 6.65 14.53 2.27
C SER A 255 6.52 13.66 1.03
N GLN A 256 7.26 12.54 0.98
CA GLN A 256 7.25 11.58 -0.11
C GLN A 256 5.86 10.95 -0.27
N ILE A 257 5.32 10.36 0.81
CA ILE A 257 4.01 9.70 0.77
C ILE A 257 2.86 10.66 0.41
N LYS A 258 3.02 11.97 0.65
CA LYS A 258 2.02 12.99 0.28
C LYS A 258 2.06 13.34 -1.21
N ALA A 259 3.24 13.33 -1.82
CA ALA A 259 3.42 13.70 -3.22
C ALA A 259 2.72 12.72 -4.18
N ASP A 260 2.55 11.47 -3.77
CA ASP A 260 1.95 10.41 -4.59
C ASP A 260 0.45 10.64 -4.85
N VAL A 261 -0.29 11.29 -3.93
CA VAL A 261 -1.72 11.57 -4.11
C VAL A 261 -2.00 12.45 -5.33
N PRO A 262 -1.48 13.70 -5.41
CA PRO A 262 -1.77 14.55 -6.55
C PRO A 262 -1.18 14.01 -7.86
N ALA A 263 -0.12 13.21 -7.81
CA ALA A 263 0.41 12.52 -8.98
C ALA A 263 -0.60 11.49 -9.52
N PHE A 264 -1.06 10.58 -8.65
CA PHE A 264 -2.09 9.60 -8.97
C PHE A 264 -3.38 10.24 -9.49
N LEU A 265 -3.92 11.24 -8.78
CA LEU A 265 -5.18 11.88 -9.17
C LEU A 265 -5.11 12.50 -10.56
N ARG A 266 -4.00 13.18 -10.90
CA ARG A 266 -3.81 13.77 -12.24
C ARG A 266 -3.73 12.69 -13.31
N TRP A 267 -3.01 11.61 -13.04
CA TRP A 267 -2.91 10.47 -13.96
C TRP A 267 -4.27 9.80 -14.16
N ALA A 268 -4.99 9.48 -13.09
CA ALA A 268 -6.29 8.82 -13.16
C ALA A 268 -7.34 9.67 -13.90
N GLN A 269 -7.34 10.99 -13.67
CA GLN A 269 -8.18 11.92 -14.43
C GLN A 269 -7.84 11.96 -15.92
N ALA A 270 -6.55 11.85 -16.26
CA ALA A 270 -6.13 11.78 -17.65
C ALA A 270 -6.55 10.47 -18.32
N GLN A 271 -6.48 9.34 -17.61
CA GLN A 271 -6.96 8.04 -18.11
C GLN A 271 -8.47 8.04 -18.30
N ALA A 272 -9.24 8.55 -17.33
CA ALA A 272 -10.70 8.61 -17.42
C ALA A 272 -11.23 9.47 -18.58
N LYS A 273 -10.43 10.40 -19.12
CA LYS A 273 -10.78 11.20 -20.31
C LYS A 273 -10.49 10.51 -21.64
N ARG A 274 -9.67 9.45 -21.63
CA ARG A 274 -9.30 8.68 -22.83
C ARG A 274 -10.29 7.57 -23.15
N THR A 275 -11.03 7.12 -22.14
CA THR A 275 -12.13 6.15 -22.22
C THR A 275 -13.44 6.81 -22.61
#